data_AF-A0A5C0SK09-F1
#
_entry.id   AF-A0A5C0SK09-F1
#
_cell.length_a   1.000
_cell.length_b   1.000
_cell.length_c   1.000
_cell.angle_alpha   90.00
_cell.angle_beta   90.00
_cell.angle_gamma   90.00
#
_symmetry.space_group_name_H-M   'P 1'
#
loop_
_entity.id
_entity.type
_entity.pdbx_description
1 polymer ?
#
loop_
_entity_poly.entity_id
_entity_poly.type
_entity_poly.pdbx_seq_one_letter_code
_entity_poly.pdbx_strand_id
1 'polypeptide(L)' 'MRVVSIYDLRKLPLEEALAKLREAEWVLDEGAMLIPSREFSRILQVSGSVHKKLTHKHKVVRA' A
#
# COMPACT_ATOMS: atom_id res chain seq x y z
N MET A 1 -15.34 -8.51 -7.21
CA MET A 1 -14.04 -7.84 -7.22
C MET A 1 -13.95 -6.91 -6.02
N ARG A 2 -13.04 -7.14 -5.07
CA ARG A 2 -12.93 -6.34 -3.84
C ARG A 2 -11.68 -5.46 -3.92
N VAL A 3 -11.87 -4.15 -3.83
CA VAL A 3 -10.81 -3.14 -3.93
C VAL A 3 -10.66 -2.44 -2.58
N VAL A 4 -9.43 -2.23 -2.12
CA VAL A 4 -9.13 -1.48 -0.89
C VAL A 4 -8.31 -0.24 -1.20
N SER A 5 -8.58 0.87 -0.53
CA SER A 5 -7.78 2.09 -0.72
C SER A 5 -6.49 2.02 0.09
N ILE A 6 -5.39 2.54 -0.46
CA ILE A 6 -4.15 2.72 0.29
C ILE A 6 -4.34 3.59 1.55
N TYR A 7 -5.28 4.54 1.52
CA TYR A 7 -5.58 5.40 2.68
C TYR A 7 -6.19 4.61 3.84
N ASP A 8 -6.96 3.56 3.55
CA ASP A 8 -7.53 2.67 4.57
C ASP A 8 -6.44 1.79 5.17
N LEU A 9 -5.50 1.32 4.35
CA LEU A 9 -4.39 0.47 4.79
C LEU A 9 -3.38 1.25 5.64
N ARG A 10 -3.14 2.54 5.34
CA ARG A 10 -2.22 3.42 6.09
C ARG A 10 -2.63 3.65 7.54
N LYS A 11 -3.93 3.54 7.85
CA LYS A 11 -4.49 3.75 9.19
C LYS A 11 -4.41 2.50 10.08
N LEU A 12 -4.00 1.37 9.51
CA LEU A 12 -4.01 0.08 10.20
C LEU A 12 -2.60 -0.35 10.59
N PRO A 13 -2.46 -1.11 11.69
CA PRO A 13 -1.27 -1.90 11.96
C PRO A 13 -0.94 -2.83 10.77
N LEU A 14 0.34 -3.17 10.61
CA LEU A 14 0.82 -3.99 9.49
C LEU A 14 0.04 -5.31 9.38
N GLU A 15 -0.21 -5.99 10.50
CA GLU A 15 -0.94 -7.26 10.52
C GLU A 15 -2.38 -7.13 10.03
N GLU A 16 -3.08 -6.08 10.46
CA GLU A 16 -4.45 -5.78 10.03
C GLU A 16 -4.51 -5.35 8.56
N ALA A 17 -3.54 -4.56 8.10
CA ALA A 17 -3.42 -4.17 6.70
C ALA A 17 -3.21 -5.42 5.81
N LEU A 18 -2.34 -6.34 6.23
CA LEU A 18 -2.12 -7.61 5.53
C LEU A 18 -3.37 -8.51 5.56
N ALA A 19 -4.13 -8.52 6.65
CA ALA A 19 -5.39 -9.25 6.73
C ALA A 19 -6.41 -8.72 5.71
N LYS A 20 -6.60 -7.40 5.64
CA LYS A 20 -7.46 -6.77 4.61
C LYS A 20 -7.01 -7.08 3.19
N LEU A 21 -5.70 -7.10 2.95
CA LEU A 21 -5.15 -7.39 1.62
C LEU A 21 -5.38 -8.84 1.18
N ARG A 22 -5.48 -9.80 2.10
CA ARG A 22 -5.84 -11.19 1.77
C ARG A 22 -7.25 -11.32 1.22
N GLU A 23 -8.16 -10.45 1.66
CA GLU A 23 -9.55 -10.43 1.19
C GLU A 23 -9.77 -9.56 -0.05
N ALA A 24 -8.80 -8.70 -0.37
CA ALA A 24 -8.85 -7.80 -1.51
C ALA A 24 -8.12 -8.40 -2.71
N GLU A 25 -8.56 -8.03 -3.90
CA GLU A 25 -7.91 -8.39 -5.16
C GLU A 25 -6.99 -7.25 -5.63
N TRP A 26 -7.41 -6.01 -5.37
CA TRP A 26 -6.73 -4.79 -5.82
C TRP A 26 -6.60 -3.77 -4.71
N VAL A 27 -5.53 -2.98 -4.79
CA VAL A 27 -5.27 -1.80 -3.98
C VAL A 27 -5.34 -0.58 -4.88
N LEU A 28 -6.18 0.39 -4.51
CA LEU A 28 -6.22 1.69 -5.16
C LEU A 28 -5.21 2.61 -4.49
N ASP A 29 -4.17 3.01 -5.23
CA ASP A 29 -3.15 3.96 -4.78
C ASP A 29 -3.60 5.42 -4.95
N GLU A 30 -2.82 6.36 -4.41
CA GLU A 30 -3.07 7.80 -4.43
C GLU A 30 -3.19 8.37 -5.86
N GLY A 31 -2.52 7.75 -6.83
CA GLY A 31 -2.58 8.09 -8.26
C GLY A 31 -3.75 7.47 -9.03
N ALA A 32 -4.77 6.94 -8.34
CA ALA A 32 -5.87 6.16 -8.94
C ALA A 32 -5.40 4.91 -9.72
N MET A 33 -4.22 4.39 -9.38
CA MET A 33 -3.66 3.17 -9.96
C MET A 33 -4.15 1.94 -9.18
N LEU A 34 -4.55 0.90 -9.90
CA LEU A 34 -4.89 -0.39 -9.30
C LEU A 34 -3.66 -1.29 -9.27
N ILE A 35 -3.25 -1.67 -8.06
CA ILE A 35 -2.11 -2.55 -7.80
C ILE A 35 -2.66 -3.91 -7.32
N PRO A 36 -2.20 -5.06 -7.83
CA PRO A 36 -2.60 -6.35 -7.31
C PRO A 36 -2.29 -6.48 -5.82
N SER A 37 -3.26 -6.93 -5.01
CA SER A 37 -3.12 -7.00 -3.55
C SER A 37 -1.93 -7.85 -3.10
N ARG A 38 -1.63 -8.94 -3.83
CA ARG A 38 -0.48 -9.81 -3.57
C ARG A 38 0.85 -9.08 -3.73
N GLU A 39 0.97 -8.23 -4.76
CA GLU A 39 2.17 -7.45 -5.02
C GLU A 39 2.35 -6.38 -3.93
N PHE A 40 1.27 -5.68 -3.59
CA PHE A 40 1.29 -4.68 -2.52
C PHE A 40 1.61 -5.27 -1.15
N SER A 41 1.09 -6.47 -0.85
CA SER A 41 1.40 -7.21 0.39
C SER A 41 2.90 -7.50 0.52
N ARG A 42 3.55 -7.87 -0.58
CA ARG A 42 5.00 -8.12 -0.63
C ARG A 42 5.79 -6.83 -0.38
N ILE A 43 5.37 -5.72 -0.98
CA ILE A 43 5.96 -4.39 -0.77
C ILE A 43 5.87 -3.99 0.71
N LEU A 44 4.71 -4.20 1.34
CA LEU A 44 4.48 -3.90 2.76
C LEU A 44 5.39 -4.70 3.70
N GLN A 45 5.50 -6.01 3.47
CA GLN A 45 6.32 -6.91 4.27
C GLN A 45 7.81 -6.56 4.18
N VAL A 46 8.30 -6.19 2.99
CA VAL A 46 9.72 -5.81 2.78
C VAL A 46 10.01 -4.40 3.31
N SER A 47 9.04 -3.48 3.25
CA SER A 47 9.24 -2.09 3.68
C SER A 47 9.17 -1.90 5.20
N GLY A 48 8.72 -2.89 5.97
CA GLY A 48 8.67 -2.88 7.44
C GLY A 48 7.76 -1.83 8.08
N SER A 49 7.21 -0.90 7.30
CA SER A 49 6.25 0.11 7.73
C SER A 49 5.76 0.90 6.51
N VAL A 50 4.45 1.14 6.41
CA VAL A 50 3.86 2.12 5.46
C VAL A 50 4.37 3.53 5.76
N HIS A 51 4.86 3.76 6.99
CA HIS A 51 5.25 5.08 7.49
C HIS A 51 6.68 5.53 7.14
N LYS A 52 7.62 4.65 6.76
CA LYS A 52 9.04 5.05 6.62
C LYS A 52 9.54 5.30 5.20
N LYS A 53 8.83 4.87 4.15
CA LYS A 53 9.34 5.01 2.76
C LYS A 53 8.40 5.69 1.77
N LEU A 54 7.13 5.90 2.09
CA LEU A 54 6.21 6.65 1.21
C LEU A 54 6.37 8.18 1.35
N THR A 55 6.84 8.67 2.50
CA THR A 55 7.22 10.08 2.70
C THR A 55 8.56 10.44 2.03
N HIS A 56 9.37 9.46 1.63
CA HIS A 56 10.71 9.69 1.08
C HIS A 56 10.87 9.41 -0.42
N LYS A 57 9.80 9.09 -1.16
CA LYS A 57 9.89 8.75 -2.60
C LYS A 57 9.17 9.68 -3.58
N HIS A 58 8.61 10.80 -3.13
CA HIS A 58 8.19 11.89 -4.03
C HIS A 58 9.01 13.17 -3.85
N LYS A 59 10.27 13.06 -3.40
CA LYS A 59 11.30 14.03 -3.81
C LYS A 59 11.81 13.58 -5.18
N VAL A 60 10.97 13.75 -6.20
CA VAL A 60 11.42 13.69 -7.59
C VAL A 60 12.45 14.81 -7.71
N VAL A 61 13.72 14.45 -7.84
CA VAL A 61 14.78 15.40 -8.19
C VAL A 61 14.41 15.90 -9.59
N ARG A 62 13.94 17.14 -9.65
CA ARG A 62 13.81 17.91 -10.89
C ARG A 62 14.83 19.03 -10.82
N ALA A 63 15.74 19.01 -11.80
CA ALA A 63 16.81 19.95 -12.13
C ALA A 63 17.97 20.05 -11.12
#